data_AF-A0A381WEV1-F1
#
_entry.id   AF-A0A381WEV1-F1
#
_cell.length_a   1.000
_cell.length_b   1.000
_cell.length_c   1.000
_cell.angle_alpha   90.00
_cell.angle_beta   90.00
_cell.angle_gamma   90.00
#
_symmetry.space_group_name_H-M   'P 1'
#
loop_
_entity.id
_entity.type
_entity.pdbx_description
1 polymer ?
#
loop_
_entity_poly.entity_id
_entity_poly.type
_entity_poly.pdbx_seq_one_letter_code
_entity_poly.pdbx_strand_id
1 'polypeptide(L)'
;MPFITGKHLSRRTFIRGMGASVALPSLDAMIPAGRLWQDRTREPGFTRLVCIEESMGAAGSSDWGDSQHLFAPALVGRDFEFGTNSQLAPLEEFREYMTIVSNTDCRSAEAYRAEEIGGDHDRSTAVFLTQAHPKQTQGSDIKLGTSLDQLHAQRFGRDTPLPSLELCIEGIDRGGGCAYNYHCAYTTSLAWASPEQPLPAIREPRVVFERLFGAGDTPQDRAARRQTDR
;
A
#
# COMPACT_ATOMS: atom_id res chain seq x y z
N MET A 1 -33.10 -9.77 -4.05
CA MET A 1 -32.23 -8.64 -3.67
C MET A 1 -32.86 -7.90 -2.50
N PRO A 2 -32.25 -7.92 -1.30
CA PRO A 2 -32.77 -7.18 -0.16
C PRO A 2 -32.58 -5.67 -0.38
N PHE A 3 -33.67 -4.90 -0.40
CA PHE A 3 -33.64 -3.45 -0.48
C PHE A 3 -33.29 -2.85 0.90
N ILE A 4 -32.10 -2.24 1.00
CA ILE A 4 -31.69 -1.50 2.20
C ILE A 4 -32.35 -0.12 2.17
N THR A 5 -33.27 0.13 3.09
CA THR A 5 -34.13 1.33 3.06
C THR A 5 -33.51 2.57 3.74
N GLY A 6 -32.39 2.43 4.47
CA GLY A 6 -31.72 3.55 5.16
C GLY A 6 -32.53 4.21 6.28
N LYS A 7 -33.62 3.57 6.74
CA LYS A 7 -34.46 4.09 7.82
C LYS A 7 -33.67 4.13 9.13
N HIS A 8 -33.76 5.26 9.83
CA HIS A 8 -33.14 5.47 11.14
C HIS A 8 -34.05 6.36 12.00
N LEU A 9 -33.97 6.19 13.32
CA LEU A 9 -34.65 7.09 14.25
C LEU A 9 -33.92 8.42 14.31
N SER A 10 -34.62 9.50 13.99
CA SER A 10 -34.04 10.84 14.14
C SER A 10 -33.83 11.16 15.62
N ARG A 11 -32.64 11.65 15.98
CA ARG A 11 -32.29 12.07 17.35
C ARG A 11 -33.31 13.09 17.89
N ARG A 12 -33.84 13.96 17.03
CA ARG A 12 -34.87 14.95 17.40
C ARG A 12 -36.23 14.30 17.70
N THR A 13 -36.63 13.26 16.98
CA THR A 13 -37.89 12.54 17.22
C THR A 13 -37.85 11.83 18.57
N PHE A 14 -36.73 11.20 18.90
CA PHE A 14 -36.54 10.50 20.16
C PHE A 14 -36.49 11.48 21.36
N ILE A 15 -35.69 12.55 21.26
CA ILE A 15 -35.56 13.56 22.33
C ILE A 15 -36.88 14.29 22.60
N ARG A 16 -37.70 14.54 21.57
CA ARG A 16 -39.04 15.15 21.75
C ARG A 16 -39.99 14.28 22.59
N GLY A 17 -39.73 12.97 22.69
CA GLY A 17 -40.55 12.05 23.49
C GLY A 17 -40.09 11.88 24.94
N MET A 18 -38.89 12.32 25.33
CA MET A 18 -38.27 11.93 26.61
C MET A 18 -38.15 13.02 27.68
N GLY A 19 -38.46 14.28 27.41
CA GLY A 19 -38.37 15.34 28.43
C GLY A 19 -36.95 15.57 28.96
N ALA A 20 -36.75 16.66 29.70
CA ALA A 20 -35.42 17.11 30.11
C ALA A 20 -34.82 16.21 31.22
N SER A 21 -34.15 15.11 30.86
CA SER A 21 -33.23 14.41 31.77
C SER A 21 -32.15 13.64 30.99
N VAL A 22 -30.89 13.99 31.25
CA VAL A 22 -29.65 13.30 30.87
C VAL A 22 -29.20 13.44 29.41
N ALA A 23 -27.98 13.97 29.22
CA ALA A 23 -27.25 13.89 27.96
C ALA A 23 -26.91 12.42 27.68
N LEU A 24 -27.74 11.74 26.89
CA LEU A 24 -27.58 10.33 26.58
C LEU A 24 -26.59 10.09 25.42
N PRO A 25 -25.77 9.02 25.48
CA PRO A 25 -24.94 8.56 24.37
C PRO A 25 -25.81 8.09 23.20
N SER A 26 -25.35 8.30 21.96
CA SER A 26 -26.08 7.84 20.78
C SER A 26 -26.13 6.31 20.73
N LEU A 27 -27.32 5.75 20.49
CA LEU A 27 -27.53 4.30 20.36
C LEU A 27 -27.36 3.86 18.89
N ASP A 28 -26.88 2.64 18.67
CA ASP A 28 -26.65 2.06 17.34
C ASP A 28 -27.89 2.07 16.43
N ALA A 29 -29.10 2.00 17.00
CA ALA A 29 -30.36 2.09 16.28
C ALA A 29 -30.60 3.45 15.57
N MET A 30 -29.78 4.46 15.86
CA MET A 30 -29.82 5.77 15.22
C MET A 30 -28.86 5.87 14.01
N ILE A 31 -28.08 4.83 13.72
CA ILE A 31 -27.18 4.76 12.58
C ILE A 31 -27.91 4.12 11.38
N PRO A 32 -28.02 4.80 10.23
CA PRO A 32 -28.64 4.22 9.04
C PRO A 32 -27.87 2.98 8.56
N ALA A 33 -28.58 1.88 8.30
CA ALA A 33 -27.99 0.67 7.73
C ALA A 33 -27.25 0.98 6.42
N GLY A 34 -25.98 0.56 6.33
CA GLY A 34 -25.12 0.75 5.16
C GLY A 34 -24.24 2.00 5.16
N ARG A 35 -24.21 2.80 6.24
CA ARG A 35 -23.25 3.90 6.41
C ARG A 35 -22.28 3.58 7.54
N LEU A 36 -20.97 3.73 7.27
CA LEU A 36 -19.95 3.76 8.31
C LEU A 36 -20.18 5.00 9.16
N TRP A 37 -20.54 4.81 10.42
CA TRP A 37 -20.55 5.89 11.40
C TRP A 37 -19.10 6.22 11.76
N GLN A 38 -18.68 7.45 11.52
CA GLN A 38 -17.43 7.98 12.06
C GLN A 38 -17.74 8.62 13.41
N ASP A 39 -17.24 8.00 14.47
CA ASP A 39 -17.17 8.64 15.77
C ASP A 39 -16.35 9.92 15.66
N ARG A 40 -16.97 11.07 15.86
CA ARG A 40 -16.29 12.38 15.84
C ARG A 40 -15.39 12.62 17.06
N THR A 41 -15.50 11.78 18.08
CA THR A 41 -14.66 11.81 19.28
C THR A 41 -13.47 10.86 19.21
N ARG A 42 -13.50 9.91 18.26
CA ARG A 42 -12.37 9.06 17.95
C ARG A 42 -11.34 9.93 17.25
N GLU A 43 -10.12 9.99 17.80
CA GLU A 43 -9.01 10.63 17.09
C GLU A 43 -8.96 10.07 15.66
N PRO A 44 -8.76 10.91 14.64
CA PRO A 44 -8.61 10.44 13.28
C PRO A 44 -7.45 9.45 13.24
N GLY A 45 -7.78 8.16 13.23
CA GLY A 45 -6.80 7.12 13.01
C GLY A 45 -6.33 7.25 11.58
N PHE A 46 -5.07 7.62 11.39
CA PHE A 46 -4.47 7.61 10.07
C PHE A 46 -4.11 6.16 9.73
N THR A 47 -4.87 5.55 8.82
CA THR A 47 -4.45 4.29 8.20
C THR A 47 -3.36 4.61 7.21
N ARG A 48 -2.14 4.16 7.49
CA ARG A 48 -1.00 4.27 6.56
C ARG A 48 -1.09 3.17 5.52
N LEU A 49 -0.86 3.53 4.25
CA LEU A 49 -0.62 2.55 3.20
C LEU A 49 0.87 2.19 3.20
N VAL A 50 1.17 0.89 3.33
CA VAL A 50 2.51 0.36 3.15
C VAL A 50 2.43 -0.67 2.03
N CYS A 51 3.25 -0.48 1.01
CA CYS A 51 3.37 -1.42 -0.10
C CYS A 51 4.77 -2.02 -0.04
N ILE A 52 4.84 -3.35 0.06
CA ILE A 52 6.10 -4.09 0.06
C ILE A 52 6.04 -5.03 -1.12
N GLU A 53 7.04 -4.94 -1.98
CA GLU A 53 7.23 -5.88 -3.06
C GLU A 53 8.22 -6.96 -2.60
N GLU A 54 7.85 -8.22 -2.75
CA GLU A 54 8.79 -9.35 -2.74
C GLU A 54 8.92 -9.81 -4.20
N SER A 55 9.98 -9.35 -4.87
CA SER A 55 10.14 -9.54 -6.31
C SER A 55 10.81 -10.87 -6.61
N MET A 56 10.02 -11.84 -7.10
CA MET A 56 10.42 -13.20 -7.48
C MET A 56 11.02 -14.03 -6.33
N GLY A 57 10.82 -15.35 -6.37
CA GLY A 57 11.50 -16.26 -5.44
C GLY A 57 10.91 -16.36 -4.03
N ALA A 58 9.61 -16.12 -3.86
CA ALA A 58 8.92 -16.47 -2.62
C ALA A 58 8.87 -18.00 -2.45
N ALA A 59 8.77 -18.50 -1.21
CA ALA A 59 8.77 -19.94 -0.95
C ALA A 59 7.66 -20.70 -1.69
N GLY A 60 6.54 -20.03 -2.01
CA GLY A 60 5.43 -20.58 -2.79
C GLY A 60 5.57 -20.51 -4.32
N SER A 61 6.64 -19.91 -4.87
CA SER A 61 6.77 -19.64 -6.31
C SER A 61 7.30 -20.82 -7.14
N SER A 62 7.19 -22.06 -6.65
CA SER A 62 7.56 -23.29 -7.38
C SER A 62 6.46 -24.34 -7.24
N ASP A 63 6.35 -25.28 -8.18
CA ASP A 63 5.36 -26.36 -8.11
C ASP A 63 5.41 -27.12 -6.77
N TRP A 64 6.63 -27.36 -6.26
CA TRP A 64 6.81 -27.99 -4.96
C TRP A 64 6.35 -27.07 -3.82
N GLY A 65 6.78 -25.80 -3.81
CA GLY A 65 6.39 -24.84 -2.77
C GLY A 65 4.89 -24.56 -2.72
N ASP A 66 4.23 -24.49 -3.88
CA ASP A 66 2.78 -24.38 -4.00
C ASP A 66 2.08 -25.63 -3.46
N SER A 67 2.57 -26.83 -3.83
CA SER A 67 2.04 -28.11 -3.30
C SER A 67 2.16 -28.25 -1.78
N GLN A 68 3.08 -27.50 -1.16
CA GLN A 68 3.31 -27.47 0.29
C GLN A 68 2.65 -26.26 0.96
N HIS A 69 1.95 -25.40 0.21
CA HIS A 69 1.29 -24.19 0.74
C HIS A 69 2.24 -23.26 1.51
N LEU A 70 3.47 -23.09 0.99
CA LEU A 70 4.50 -22.31 1.67
C LEU A 70 4.20 -20.80 1.70
N PHE A 71 3.29 -20.32 0.86
CA PHE A 71 2.79 -18.94 0.91
C PHE A 71 1.26 -18.91 1.02
N ALA A 72 0.56 -19.33 -0.03
CA ALA A 72 -0.89 -19.34 -0.06
C ALA A 72 -1.45 -20.54 0.74
N PRO A 73 -2.37 -20.31 1.70
CA PRO A 73 -3.05 -21.39 2.42
C PRO A 73 -3.83 -22.32 1.48
N ALA A 74 -3.99 -23.58 1.89
CA ALA A 74 -4.79 -24.56 1.16
C ALA A 74 -6.29 -24.21 1.16
N LEU A 75 -6.78 -23.68 2.28
CA LEU A 75 -8.18 -23.32 2.48
C LEU A 75 -8.43 -21.88 2.07
N VAL A 76 -9.56 -21.65 1.38
CA VAL A 76 -10.07 -20.32 1.06
C VAL A 76 -11.16 -19.94 2.06
N GLY A 77 -11.31 -18.64 2.33
CA GLY A 77 -12.33 -18.11 3.22
C GLY A 77 -11.72 -17.47 4.46
N ARG A 78 -12.53 -17.20 5.48
CA ARG A 78 -12.06 -16.54 6.71
C ARG A 78 -11.30 -17.49 7.63
N ASP A 79 -11.57 -18.78 7.52
CA ASP A 79 -11.06 -19.82 8.42
C ASP A 79 -9.83 -20.54 7.83
N PHE A 80 -9.10 -19.89 6.91
CA PHE A 80 -7.85 -20.45 6.38
C PHE A 80 -6.83 -20.61 7.50
N GLU A 81 -5.91 -21.57 7.41
CA GLU A 81 -4.85 -21.76 8.42
C GLU A 81 -3.48 -21.69 7.75
N PHE A 82 -2.49 -21.10 8.43
CA PHE A 82 -1.12 -21.16 7.97
C PHE A 82 -0.52 -22.53 8.27
N GLY A 83 0.12 -23.15 7.25
CA GLY A 83 0.91 -24.35 7.48
C GLY A 83 2.12 -24.03 8.36
N THR A 84 2.58 -25.01 9.16
CA THR A 84 3.75 -24.83 10.06
C THR A 84 5.02 -24.42 9.32
N ASN A 85 5.16 -24.82 8.05
CA ASN A 85 6.29 -24.47 7.19
C ASN A 85 6.00 -23.25 6.29
N SER A 86 4.84 -22.61 6.43
CA SER A 86 4.50 -21.42 5.65
C SER A 86 5.42 -20.25 6.04
N GLN A 87 5.86 -19.46 5.05
CA GLN A 87 6.58 -18.22 5.32
C GLN A 87 5.70 -17.18 6.06
N LEU A 88 4.38 -17.37 6.04
CA LEU A 88 3.42 -16.54 6.76
C LEU A 88 3.10 -17.07 8.17
N ALA A 89 3.62 -18.22 8.57
CA ALA A 89 3.38 -18.79 9.91
C ALA A 89 3.72 -17.83 11.08
N PRO A 90 4.78 -16.99 11.01
CA PRO A 90 5.04 -15.99 12.05
C PRO A 90 3.96 -14.91 12.20
N LEU A 91 3.03 -14.81 11.24
CA LEU A 91 1.94 -13.82 11.22
C LEU A 91 0.60 -14.40 11.73
N GLU A 92 0.59 -15.60 12.31
CA GLU A 92 -0.65 -16.26 12.80
C GLU A 92 -1.46 -15.37 13.76
N GLU A 93 -0.80 -14.61 14.64
CA GLU A 93 -1.48 -13.67 15.56
C GLU A 93 -2.26 -12.56 14.82
N PHE A 94 -1.93 -12.29 13.56
CA PHE A 94 -2.58 -11.28 12.72
C PHE A 94 -3.52 -11.87 11.67
N ARG A 95 -3.72 -13.20 11.66
CA ARG A 95 -4.49 -13.93 10.63
C ARG A 95 -5.87 -13.32 10.38
N GLU A 96 -6.57 -12.89 11.42
CA GLU A 96 -7.91 -12.30 11.30
C GLU A 96 -7.95 -10.95 10.56
N TYR A 97 -6.80 -10.25 10.47
CA TYR A 97 -6.64 -8.99 9.74
C TYR A 97 -6.06 -9.17 8.33
N MET A 98 -5.69 -10.40 7.97
CA MET A 98 -5.04 -10.70 6.70
C MET A 98 -6.06 -11.14 5.65
N THR A 99 -5.82 -10.70 4.42
CA THR A 99 -6.48 -11.23 3.24
C THR A 99 -5.38 -11.63 2.28
N ILE A 100 -5.33 -12.92 1.97
CA ILE A 100 -4.35 -13.47 1.04
C ILE A 100 -5.07 -13.68 -0.28
N VAL A 101 -4.57 -13.01 -1.31
CA VAL A 101 -5.05 -13.18 -2.68
C VAL A 101 -3.97 -13.95 -3.42
N SER A 102 -4.31 -15.16 -3.86
CA SER A 102 -3.40 -16.07 -4.55
C SER A 102 -3.91 -16.40 -5.95
N ASN A 103 -3.08 -17.09 -6.75
CA ASN A 103 -3.39 -17.48 -8.12
C ASN A 103 -3.83 -16.30 -9.01
N THR A 104 -3.14 -15.17 -8.85
CA THR A 104 -3.35 -13.96 -9.64
C THR A 104 -2.36 -13.90 -10.79
N ASP A 105 -2.81 -13.42 -11.93
CA ASP A 105 -1.98 -13.08 -13.08
C ASP A 105 -1.97 -11.56 -13.28
N CYS A 106 -0.84 -11.01 -13.71
CA CYS A 106 -0.71 -9.61 -14.09
C CYS A 106 -0.24 -9.52 -15.55
N ARG A 107 -1.21 -9.48 -16.47
CA ARG A 107 -0.96 -9.35 -17.91
C ARG A 107 0.01 -8.23 -18.28
N SER A 108 0.08 -7.13 -17.53
CA SER A 108 1.02 -6.04 -17.81
C SER A 108 2.48 -6.45 -17.57
N ALA A 109 2.73 -7.49 -16.77
CA ALA A 109 4.06 -8.05 -16.50
C ALA A 109 4.54 -9.01 -17.60
N GLU A 110 3.64 -9.47 -18.46
CA GLU A 110 3.97 -10.41 -19.53
C GLU A 110 4.74 -9.73 -20.66
N ALA A 111 5.57 -10.51 -21.36
CA ALA A 111 6.19 -10.09 -22.61
C ALA A 111 5.12 -10.03 -23.72
N TYR A 112 4.94 -8.87 -24.35
CA TYR A 112 4.02 -8.69 -25.48
C TYR A 112 4.71 -8.92 -26.82
N ARG A 113 6.03 -8.85 -26.84
CA ARG A 113 6.88 -9.06 -28.02
C ARG A 113 8.03 -9.98 -27.69
N ALA A 114 8.58 -10.65 -28.70
CA ALA A 114 9.66 -11.63 -28.50
C ALA A 114 10.91 -10.98 -27.89
N GLU A 115 11.17 -9.71 -28.18
CA GLU A 115 12.33 -8.97 -27.68
C GLU A 115 12.23 -8.65 -26.18
N GLU A 116 11.05 -8.78 -25.59
CA GLU A 116 10.81 -8.53 -24.17
C GLU A 116 11.06 -9.79 -23.32
N ILE A 117 11.10 -10.98 -23.93
CA ILE A 117 11.28 -12.24 -23.20
C ILE A 117 12.55 -12.21 -22.33
N GLY A 118 12.41 -12.63 -21.06
CA GLY A 118 13.48 -12.64 -20.06
C GLY A 118 13.57 -11.39 -19.19
N GLY A 119 12.97 -10.27 -19.60
CA GLY A 119 12.89 -9.03 -18.81
C GLY A 119 11.88 -9.06 -17.66
N ASP A 120 11.64 -10.23 -17.05
CA ASP A 120 10.58 -10.43 -16.06
C ASP A 120 10.86 -9.66 -14.77
N HIS A 121 12.14 -9.53 -14.40
CA HIS A 121 12.59 -8.73 -13.25
C HIS A 121 12.17 -7.25 -13.41
N ASP A 122 12.41 -6.67 -14.58
CA ASP A 122 12.07 -5.28 -14.88
C ASP A 122 10.56 -5.06 -14.95
N ARG A 123 9.83 -6.02 -15.52
CA ARG A 123 8.38 -5.91 -15.67
C ARG A 123 7.65 -6.11 -14.35
N SER A 124 8.00 -7.11 -13.53
CA SER A 124 7.31 -7.42 -12.28
C SER A 124 7.33 -6.23 -11.32
N THR A 125 8.50 -5.63 -11.13
CA THR A 125 8.67 -4.45 -10.28
C THR A 125 7.92 -3.24 -10.82
N ALA A 126 8.01 -2.98 -12.14
CA ALA A 126 7.30 -1.86 -12.75
C ALA A 126 5.79 -1.96 -12.56
N VAL A 127 5.20 -3.15 -12.74
CA VAL A 127 3.74 -3.30 -12.72
C VAL A 127 3.13 -3.35 -11.33
N PHE A 128 3.93 -3.66 -10.28
CA PHE A 128 3.40 -3.96 -8.94
C PHE A 128 2.42 -2.89 -8.44
N LEU A 129 2.81 -1.61 -8.51
CA LEU A 129 1.95 -0.49 -8.10
C LEU A 129 1.33 0.29 -9.26
N THR A 130 1.74 0.05 -10.50
CA THR A 130 1.26 0.84 -11.65
C THR A 130 0.22 0.11 -12.49
N GLN A 131 0.25 -1.24 -12.50
CA GLN A 131 -0.53 -2.09 -13.41
C GLN A 131 -0.35 -1.73 -14.90
N ALA A 132 0.73 -1.02 -15.25
CA ALA A 132 1.02 -0.55 -16.61
C ALA A 132 2.20 -1.32 -17.18
N HIS A 133 2.12 -1.72 -18.45
CA HIS A 133 3.24 -2.40 -19.12
C HIS A 133 4.37 -1.40 -19.40
N PRO A 134 5.61 -1.63 -18.92
CA PRO A 134 6.71 -0.70 -19.12
C PRO A 134 7.11 -0.65 -20.58
N LYS A 135 7.31 0.56 -21.11
CA LYS A 135 7.94 0.72 -22.41
C LYS A 135 9.38 0.21 -22.36
N GLN A 136 9.70 -0.79 -23.18
CA GLN A 136 11.07 -1.27 -23.36
C GLN A 136 11.93 -0.18 -24.01
N THR A 137 12.81 0.42 -23.21
CA THR A 137 13.77 1.44 -23.63
C THR A 137 14.91 1.50 -22.60
N GLN A 138 16.10 1.89 -23.03
CA GLN A 138 17.23 2.24 -22.16
C GLN A 138 17.50 3.75 -22.12
N GLY A 139 16.67 4.53 -22.85
CA GLY A 139 16.80 5.98 -22.98
C GLY A 139 15.98 6.77 -21.95
N SER A 140 15.96 8.09 -22.12
CA SER A 140 15.20 9.01 -21.26
C SER A 140 13.69 9.01 -21.54
N ASP A 141 13.23 8.28 -22.55
CA ASP A 141 11.85 8.18 -22.99
C ASP A 141 11.08 7.06 -22.29
N ILE A 142 11.41 6.84 -21.00
CA ILE A 142 10.74 5.90 -20.10
C ILE A 142 9.25 6.21 -20.02
N LYS A 143 8.42 5.17 -19.93
CA LYS A 143 6.97 5.31 -19.82
C LYS A 143 6.34 4.11 -19.15
N LEU A 144 5.54 4.37 -18.13
CA LEU A 144 4.84 3.39 -17.33
C LEU A 144 3.43 3.92 -16.96
N GLY A 145 3.19 4.25 -15.69
CA GLY A 145 1.96 4.80 -15.16
C GLY A 145 2.19 5.42 -13.78
N THR A 146 1.25 6.26 -13.32
CA THR A 146 1.27 6.74 -11.93
C THR A 146 0.95 5.58 -10.98
N SER A 147 1.76 5.41 -9.94
CA SER A 147 1.63 4.28 -9.02
C SER A 147 0.54 4.51 -7.97
N LEU A 148 -0.03 3.41 -7.46
CA LEU A 148 -1.10 3.38 -6.47
C LEU A 148 -0.75 4.16 -5.19
N ASP A 149 0.47 4.00 -4.69
CA ASP A 149 0.98 4.71 -3.52
C ASP A 149 1.02 6.22 -3.74
N GLN A 150 1.35 6.68 -4.95
CA GLN A 150 1.37 8.10 -5.28
C GLN A 150 -0.03 8.67 -5.48
N LEU A 151 -0.96 7.89 -6.06
CA LEU A 151 -2.38 8.25 -6.08
C LEU A 151 -2.94 8.34 -4.65
N HIS A 152 -2.51 7.45 -3.75
CA HIS A 152 -2.87 7.50 -2.34
C HIS A 152 -2.29 8.75 -1.66
N ALA A 153 -0.99 9.02 -1.82
CA ALA A 153 -0.30 10.18 -1.26
C ALA A 153 -0.93 11.51 -1.70
N GLN A 154 -1.28 11.66 -2.99
CA GLN A 154 -1.95 12.86 -3.51
C GLN A 154 -3.32 13.13 -2.87
N ARG A 155 -4.04 12.05 -2.51
CA ARG A 155 -5.39 12.13 -1.96
C ARG A 155 -5.42 12.25 -0.44
N PHE A 156 -4.57 11.49 0.25
CA PHE A 156 -4.62 11.31 1.71
C PHE A 156 -3.36 11.81 2.43
N GLY A 157 -2.27 12.08 1.72
CA GLY A 157 -1.01 12.57 2.29
C GLY A 157 -0.98 14.05 2.64
N ARG A 158 -2.12 14.76 2.61
CA ARG A 158 -2.18 16.22 2.81
C ARG A 158 -1.95 16.66 4.26
N ASP A 159 -2.18 15.74 5.21
CA ASP A 159 -2.10 16.00 6.65
C ASP A 159 -0.82 15.41 7.28
N THR A 160 0.14 14.95 6.47
CA THR A 160 1.44 14.43 6.92
C THR A 160 2.58 15.27 6.32
N PRO A 161 3.62 15.62 7.11
CA PRO A 161 4.79 16.33 6.59
C PRO A 161 5.51 15.58 5.45
N LEU A 162 5.42 14.25 5.48
CA LEU A 162 5.93 13.37 4.42
C LEU A 162 4.73 12.63 3.82
N PRO A 163 4.23 13.04 2.64
CA PRO A 163 3.07 12.39 2.00
C PRO A 163 3.40 10.97 1.51
N SER A 164 4.66 10.70 1.22
CA SER A 164 5.19 9.38 0.84
C SER A 164 6.64 9.24 1.34
N LEU A 165 7.10 7.99 1.43
CA LEU A 165 8.47 7.63 1.78
C LEU A 165 8.87 6.38 1.00
N GLU A 166 9.68 6.58 -0.03
CA GLU A 166 10.13 5.53 -0.95
C GLU A 166 11.38 4.85 -0.39
N LEU A 167 11.29 3.54 -0.14
CA LEU A 167 12.35 2.74 0.48
C LEU A 167 12.76 1.58 -0.42
N CYS A 168 14.02 1.18 -0.36
CA CYS A 168 14.49 -0.04 -1.02
C CYS A 168 15.60 -0.71 -0.21
N ILE A 169 15.83 -2.00 -0.46
CA ILE A 169 16.99 -2.75 0.03
C ILE A 169 18.01 -3.02 -1.08
N GLU A 170 17.55 -2.97 -2.34
CA GLU A 170 18.34 -3.22 -3.53
C GLU A 170 19.37 -2.12 -3.81
N GLY A 171 20.45 -2.50 -4.51
CA GLY A 171 21.41 -1.55 -5.05
C GLY A 171 20.75 -0.63 -6.07
N ILE A 172 20.79 0.68 -5.83
CA ILE A 172 20.20 1.66 -6.76
C ILE A 172 21.21 1.96 -7.86
N ASP A 173 21.02 1.39 -9.05
CA ASP A 173 21.68 1.87 -10.26
C ASP A 173 20.89 3.04 -10.86
N ARG A 174 21.54 4.20 -10.96
CA ARG A 174 20.89 5.47 -11.32
C ARG A 174 21.09 5.84 -12.80
N GLY A 175 21.58 4.94 -13.64
CA GLY A 175 21.90 5.28 -15.02
C GLY A 175 21.67 4.19 -16.06
N GLY A 176 20.84 4.52 -17.06
CA GLY A 176 20.86 3.87 -18.36
C GLY A 176 20.15 2.53 -18.45
N GLY A 177 20.71 1.66 -19.29
CA GLY A 177 20.12 0.38 -19.67
C GLY A 177 20.46 -0.72 -18.68
N CYS A 178 19.43 -1.35 -18.16
CA CYS A 178 19.48 -2.61 -17.44
C CYS A 178 19.31 -3.78 -18.41
N ALA A 179 19.09 -4.98 -17.87
CA ALA A 179 18.92 -6.20 -18.64
C ALA A 179 17.76 -6.08 -19.65
N TYR A 180 17.81 -6.88 -20.71
CA TYR A 180 16.72 -7.02 -21.69
C TYR A 180 16.19 -5.70 -22.29
N ASN A 181 17.09 -4.72 -22.48
CA ASN A 181 16.79 -3.41 -23.07
C ASN A 181 15.77 -2.55 -22.29
N TYR A 182 15.61 -2.80 -21.00
CA TYR A 182 14.83 -1.96 -20.09
C TYR A 182 15.71 -0.94 -19.38
N HIS A 183 15.08 0.15 -18.91
CA HIS A 183 15.75 1.19 -18.13
C HIS A 183 15.76 0.76 -16.67
N CYS A 184 16.86 1.00 -15.94
CA CYS A 184 17.00 0.57 -14.55
C CYS A 184 15.97 1.15 -13.58
N ALA A 185 15.25 2.20 -13.99
CA ALA A 185 14.12 2.73 -13.22
C ALA A 185 12.99 1.69 -13.03
N TYR A 186 12.82 0.76 -13.96
CA TYR A 186 11.77 -0.26 -13.89
C TYR A 186 12.05 -1.34 -12.82
N THR A 187 13.31 -1.54 -12.43
CA THR A 187 13.71 -2.48 -11.36
C THR A 187 14.03 -1.80 -10.03
N THR A 188 14.39 -0.51 -10.05
CA THR A 188 14.86 0.20 -8.83
C THR A 188 13.80 1.12 -8.21
N SER A 189 12.67 1.35 -8.91
CA SER A 189 11.64 2.30 -8.48
C SER A 189 10.24 1.70 -8.51
N LEU A 190 9.65 1.51 -7.33
CA LEU A 190 8.24 1.13 -7.18
C LEU A 190 7.28 2.31 -7.35
N ALA A 191 7.69 3.48 -6.88
CA ALA A 191 6.87 4.67 -6.82
C ALA A 191 7.07 5.55 -8.07
N TRP A 192 5.97 5.93 -8.70
CA TRP A 192 5.92 6.73 -9.92
C TRP A 192 4.93 7.88 -9.74
N ALA A 193 5.44 9.10 -9.60
CA ALA A 193 4.62 10.31 -9.39
C ALA A 193 3.76 10.64 -10.64
N SER A 194 4.28 10.31 -11.81
CA SER A 194 3.58 10.39 -13.10
C SER A 194 4.07 9.26 -14.03
N PRO A 195 3.44 9.02 -15.20
CA PRO A 195 3.85 7.96 -16.11
C PRO A 195 5.31 8.00 -16.59
N GLU A 196 5.99 9.14 -16.43
CA GLU A 196 7.35 9.39 -16.92
C GLU A 196 8.29 9.83 -15.78
N GLN A 197 7.82 9.80 -14.52
CA GLN A 197 8.55 10.31 -13.36
C GLN A 197 8.63 9.28 -12.23
N PRO A 198 9.64 8.39 -12.24
CA PRO A 198 9.94 7.54 -11.11
C PRO A 198 10.44 8.38 -9.92
N LEU A 199 10.16 7.93 -8.70
CA LEU A 199 10.65 8.54 -7.48
C LEU A 199 11.85 7.76 -6.92
N PRO A 200 12.93 8.45 -6.51
CA PRO A 200 14.13 7.79 -6.01
C PRO A 200 13.88 7.15 -4.64
N ALA A 201 14.12 5.84 -4.54
CA ALA A 201 14.07 5.13 -3.26
C ALA A 201 15.28 5.47 -2.37
N ILE A 202 15.08 5.38 -1.06
CA ILE A 202 16.12 5.56 -0.04
C ILE A 202 16.51 4.19 0.51
N ARG A 203 17.78 3.82 0.32
CA ARG A 203 18.34 2.57 0.84
C ARG A 203 18.98 2.72 2.23
N GLU A 204 19.58 3.88 2.49
CA GLU A 204 20.40 4.11 3.68
C GLU A 204 19.51 4.44 4.91
N PRO A 205 19.49 3.58 5.96
CA PRO A 205 18.64 3.80 7.12
C PRO A 205 18.90 5.13 7.84
N ARG A 206 20.14 5.62 7.85
CA ARG A 206 20.47 6.94 8.40
C ARG A 206 19.73 8.07 7.68
N VAL A 207 19.70 8.03 6.35
CA VAL A 207 19.01 9.04 5.53
C VAL A 207 17.50 8.98 5.77
N VAL A 208 16.93 7.78 5.91
CA VAL A 208 15.51 7.60 6.27
C VAL A 208 15.22 8.22 7.64
N PHE A 209 16.07 7.95 8.65
CA PHE A 209 15.93 8.52 9.98
C PHE A 209 15.99 10.05 9.96
N GLU A 210 16.99 10.62 9.30
CA GLU A 210 17.12 12.08 9.14
C GLU A 210 15.96 12.70 8.35
N ARG A 211 15.34 11.96 7.42
CA ARG A 211 14.13 12.40 6.71
C ARG A 211 12.92 12.44 7.65
N LEU A 212 12.71 11.38 8.42
CA LEU A 212 11.57 11.23 9.34
C LEU A 212 11.65 12.17 10.55
N PHE A 213 12.85 12.35 11.11
CA PHE A 213 13.06 13.04 12.38
C PHE A 213 13.88 14.32 12.27
N GLY A 214 14.59 14.53 11.15
CA GLY A 214 15.52 15.64 10.96
C GLY A 214 16.94 15.37 11.45
N ALA A 215 17.85 16.29 11.12
CA ALA A 215 19.01 16.58 11.95
C ALA A 215 18.52 17.47 13.09
N GLY A 216 18.61 17.00 14.32
CA GLY A 216 17.97 17.65 15.46
C GLY A 216 18.40 17.05 16.77
N ASP A 217 19.71 17.07 17.01
CA ASP A 217 20.30 16.64 18.27
C ASP A 217 19.79 17.51 19.44
N THR A 218 19.31 18.73 19.16
CA THR A 218 18.84 19.68 20.17
C THR A 218 17.32 19.91 20.15
N PRO A 219 16.69 20.20 21.30
CA PRO A 219 15.30 20.65 21.39
C PRO A 219 14.99 21.91 20.57
N GLN A 220 15.97 22.80 20.38
CA GLN A 220 15.82 24.05 19.62
C GLN A 220 15.62 23.77 18.12
N ASP A 221 16.38 22.85 17.53
CA ASP A 221 16.25 22.46 16.12
C ASP A 221 14.85 21.89 15.83
N ARG A 222 14.35 21.07 16.76
CA ARG A 222 12.99 20.50 16.70
C ARG A 222 11.89 21.56 16.79
N ALA A 223 12.10 22.62 17.58
CA ALA A 223 11.13 23.72 17.73
C ALA A 223 11.09 24.64 16.51
N ALA A 224 12.25 24.94 15.91
CA ALA A 224 12.35 25.77 14.71
C ALA A 224 11.66 25.12 13.49
N ARG A 225 11.79 23.80 13.31
CA ARG A 225 11.12 23.09 12.21
C ARG A 225 9.59 23.15 12.27
N ARG A 226 9.00 23.04 13.48
CA ARG A 226 7.55 23.17 13.65
C ARG A 226 7.00 24.53 13.21
N GLN A 227 7.87 25.55 13.11
CA GLN A 227 7.51 26.89 12.65
C GLN A 227 7.70 27.08 11.14
N THR A 228 8.64 26.36 10.50
CA THR A 228 8.89 26.45 9.05
C THR A 228 7.93 25.60 8.20
N ASP A 229 7.20 24.68 8.83
CA ASP A 229 6.20 23.79 8.20
C ASP A 229 4.75 24.36 8.27
N ARG A 230 4.60 25.68 8.41
CA ARG A 230 3.34 26.41 8.26
C ARG A 230 3.35 27.27 7.00
#